data_AF-A0AAW8AQL8-F1
#
_entry.id   AF-A0AAW8AQL8-F1
#
_cell.length_a   1.000
_cell.length_b   1.000
_cell.length_c   1.000
_cell.angle_alpha   90.00
_cell.angle_beta   90.00
_cell.angle_gamma   90.00
#
_symmetry.space_group_name_H-M   'P 1'
#
loop_
_entity.id
_entity.type
_entity.pdbx_description
1 polymer ?
#
loop_
_entity_poly.entity_id
_entity_poly.type
_entity_poly.pdbx_seq_one_letter_code
_entity_poly.pdbx_strand_id
1 'polypeptide(L)'
;PGLVDSHVHLDEPGRTEWEGFATGTAAAAAGGVTTVVDMPLNSSPVTTTPEALEAKRAAAVGKLAVDVAYWGGAVPENLGA
;
A
#
# COMPACT_ATOMS: atom_id res chain seq x y z
N PRO A 1 1.40 -22.90 -3.51
CA PRO A 1 0.69 -21.73 -2.94
C PRO A 1 1.49 -20.47 -3.30
N GLY A 2 0.85 -19.32 -3.47
CA GLY A 2 1.55 -18.07 -3.73
C GLY A 2 2.17 -17.48 -2.46
N LEU A 3 3.25 -16.69 -2.61
CA LEU A 3 3.94 -16.06 -1.48
C LEU A 3 3.14 -14.88 -0.94
N VAL A 4 3.34 -14.59 0.35
CA VAL A 4 2.82 -13.39 1.01
C VAL A 4 4.01 -12.53 1.41
N ASP A 5 4.09 -11.31 0.89
CA ASP A 5 5.10 -10.33 1.27
C ASP A 5 4.48 -9.28 2.19
N SER A 6 4.82 -9.33 3.48
CA SER A 6 4.25 -8.44 4.48
C SER A 6 4.89 -7.04 4.52
N HIS A 7 5.90 -6.78 3.70
CA HIS A 7 6.64 -5.52 3.73
C HIS A 7 7.00 -5.06 2.32
N VAL A 8 6.06 -4.35 1.67
CA VAL A 8 6.31 -3.67 0.40
C VAL A 8 6.09 -2.16 0.52
N HIS A 9 6.58 -1.42 -0.47
CA HIS A 9 6.37 0.01 -0.59
C HIS A 9 5.68 0.30 -1.92
N LEU A 10 4.39 0.64 -1.86
CA LEU A 10 3.59 1.10 -2.99
C LEU A 10 3.34 2.60 -2.78
N ASP A 11 4.14 3.43 -3.46
CA ASP A 11 4.29 4.86 -3.14
C ASP A 11 3.17 5.75 -3.71
N GLU A 12 2.04 5.13 -4.06
CA GLU A 12 0.82 5.77 -4.54
C GLU A 12 -0.24 5.82 -3.42
N PRO A 13 -0.94 6.95 -3.20
CA PRO A 13 -0.86 8.23 -3.90
C PRO A 13 0.36 9.08 -3.50
N GLY A 14 0.70 10.06 -4.35
CA GLY A 14 1.57 11.19 -3.99
C GLY A 14 3.03 11.08 -4.41
N ARG A 15 3.58 9.88 -4.53
CA ARG A 15 4.94 9.61 -5.07
C ARG A 15 4.90 8.54 -6.15
N THR A 16 3.85 8.57 -6.96
CA THR A 16 3.56 7.57 -8.01
C THR A 16 4.66 7.46 -9.06
N GLU A 17 5.50 8.50 -9.20
CA GLU A 17 6.67 8.48 -10.07
C GLU A 17 7.82 7.62 -9.55
N TRP A 18 7.82 7.24 -8.27
CA TRP A 18 8.76 6.26 -7.70
C TRP A 18 8.30 4.85 -8.00
N GLU A 19 7.09 4.52 -7.54
CA GLU A 19 6.41 3.26 -7.81
C GLU A 19 4.91 3.41 -7.50
N GLY A 20 4.05 2.63 -8.17
CA GLY A 20 2.60 2.67 -7.96
C GLY A 20 1.96 1.29 -7.86
N PHE A 21 0.65 1.25 -7.62
CA PHE A 21 -0.07 -0.02 -7.44
C PHE A 21 0.03 -0.93 -8.67
N ALA A 22 -0.08 -0.37 -9.88
CA ALA A 22 -0.09 -1.14 -11.11
C ALA A 22 1.24 -1.87 -11.36
N THR A 23 2.34 -1.13 -11.29
CA THR A 23 3.68 -1.64 -11.55
C THR A 23 4.19 -2.51 -10.40
N GLY A 24 4.03 -2.07 -9.15
CA GLY A 24 4.48 -2.82 -7.98
C GLY A 24 3.77 -4.17 -7.81
N THR A 25 2.45 -4.22 -8.02
CA THR A 25 1.72 -5.50 -7.94
C THR A 25 1.99 -6.42 -9.13
N ALA A 26 2.24 -5.88 -10.32
CA ALA A 26 2.68 -6.69 -11.46
C ALA A 26 4.07 -7.31 -11.22
N ALA A 27 4.99 -6.55 -10.63
CA ALA A 27 6.30 -7.05 -10.22
C ALA A 27 6.19 -8.15 -9.16
N ALA A 28 5.33 -7.96 -8.16
CA ALA A 28 5.02 -8.97 -7.15
C ALA A 28 4.51 -10.28 -7.78
N ALA A 29 3.53 -10.18 -8.70
CA ALA A 29 3.01 -11.33 -9.44
C ALA A 29 4.11 -12.08 -10.22
N ALA A 30 4.98 -11.34 -10.93
CA ALA A 30 6.10 -11.92 -11.67
C ALA A 30 7.11 -12.63 -10.75
N GLY A 31 7.26 -12.17 -9.51
CA GLY A 31 8.08 -12.79 -8.46
C GLY A 31 7.43 -13.98 -7.74
N GLY A 32 6.18 -14.35 -8.07
CA GLY A 32 5.45 -15.43 -7.42
C GLY A 32 4.77 -15.05 -6.09
N VAL A 33 4.71 -13.75 -5.78
CA VAL A 33 3.92 -13.20 -4.67
C VAL A 33 2.48 -13.03 -5.14
N THR A 34 1.52 -13.47 -4.32
CA THR A 34 0.08 -13.34 -4.61
C THR A 34 -0.64 -12.42 -3.63
N THR A 35 0.03 -12.02 -2.55
CA THR A 35 -0.51 -11.06 -1.58
C THR A 35 0.62 -10.19 -1.04
N VAL A 36 0.40 -8.88 -1.03
CA VAL A 36 1.34 -7.91 -0.45
C VAL A 36 0.67 -7.09 0.65
N VAL A 37 1.46 -6.61 1.61
CA VAL A 37 1.01 -5.66 2.64
C VAL A 37 1.84 -4.38 2.54
N ASP A 38 1.19 -3.30 2.12
CA ASP A 38 1.83 -2.01 1.84
C ASP A 38 2.12 -1.22 3.12
N MET A 39 3.35 -0.68 3.22
CA MET A 39 3.83 0.10 4.33
C MET A 39 3.20 1.52 4.38
N PRO A 40 3.00 2.10 5.57
CA PRO A 40 2.16 3.29 5.72
C PRO A 40 2.88 4.61 5.39
N LEU A 41 4.21 4.63 5.22
CA LEU A 41 5.02 5.84 5.38
C LEU A 41 5.38 6.59 4.09
N ASN A 42 5.31 5.95 2.92
CA ASN A 42 5.82 6.56 1.68
C ASN A 42 4.75 7.29 0.87
N SER A 43 3.51 6.79 0.86
CA SER A 43 2.41 7.47 0.22
C SER A 43 2.18 8.83 0.87
N SER A 44 1.70 9.80 0.10
CA SER A 44 1.28 11.11 0.57
C SER A 44 -0.22 11.30 0.29
N PRO A 45 -1.09 11.34 1.31
CA PRO A 45 -0.76 11.31 2.75
C PRO A 45 -0.25 9.94 3.24
N VAL A 46 0.53 9.96 4.33
CA VAL A 46 0.93 8.74 5.06
C VAL A 46 -0.29 8.09 5.71
N THR A 47 -0.33 6.77 5.75
CA THR A 47 -1.51 5.99 6.21
C THR A 47 -1.57 5.92 7.74
N THR A 48 -1.74 7.07 8.40
CA THR A 48 -1.90 7.19 9.87
C THR A 48 -3.32 7.57 10.29
N THR A 49 -4.21 7.86 9.33
CA THR A 49 -5.62 8.17 9.57
C THR A 49 -6.55 7.32 8.69
N PRO A 50 -7.82 7.14 9.06
CA PRO A 50 -8.80 6.47 8.21
C PRO A 50 -8.95 7.12 6.82
N GLU A 51 -8.92 8.45 6.74
CA GLU A 51 -9.05 9.19 5.47
C GLU A 51 -7.86 8.92 4.54
N ALA A 52 -6.65 8.83 5.10
CA ALA A 52 -5.47 8.46 4.33
C ALA A 52 -5.53 7.01 3.83
N LEU A 53 -6.09 6.09 4.62
CA LEU A 53 -6.35 4.71 4.18
C LEU A 53 -7.37 4.67 3.05
N GLU A 54 -8.48 5.42 3.14
CA GLU A 54 -9.48 5.49 2.08
C GLU A 54 -8.91 6.11 0.80
N ALA A 55 -8.09 7.16 0.90
CA ALA A 55 -7.39 7.73 -0.26
C ALA A 55 -6.48 6.71 -0.94
N LYS A 56 -5.77 5.89 -0.14
CA LYS A 56 -4.90 4.83 -0.66
C LYS A 56 -5.69 3.69 -1.32
N ARG A 57 -6.80 3.26 -0.70
CA ARG A 57 -7.72 2.26 -1.29
C ARG A 57 -8.30 2.76 -2.62
N ALA A 58 -8.72 4.02 -2.68
CA ALA A 58 -9.25 4.63 -3.90
C ALA A 58 -8.18 4.66 -5.00
N ALA A 59 -6.93 4.97 -4.66
CA ALA A 59 -5.82 4.99 -5.62
C ALA A 59 -5.52 3.60 -6.22
N ALA A 60 -5.78 2.51 -5.48
CA ALA A 60 -5.55 1.14 -5.91
C ALA A 60 -6.63 0.59 -6.87
N VAL A 61 -7.83 1.19 -6.94
CA VAL A 61 -8.96 0.65 -7.71
C VAL A 61 -8.60 0.45 -9.18
N GLY A 62 -8.80 -0.77 -9.67
CA GLY A 62 -8.59 -1.13 -11.08
C GLY A 62 -7.14 -1.29 -11.50
N LYS A 63 -6.17 -1.31 -10.57
CA LYS A 63 -4.74 -1.39 -10.87
C LYS A 63 -4.05 -2.67 -10.41
N LEU A 64 -4.69 -3.44 -9.52
CA LEU A 64 -4.03 -4.53 -8.79
C LEU A 64 -3.88 -5.81 -9.63
N ALA A 65 -2.68 -6.35 -9.69
CA ALA A 65 -2.39 -7.68 -10.24
C ALA A 65 -2.34 -8.79 -9.17
N VAL A 66 -2.23 -8.43 -7.88
CA VAL A 66 -2.24 -9.34 -6.72
C VAL A 66 -3.08 -8.74 -5.59
N ASP A 67 -3.40 -9.53 -4.56
CA ASP A 67 -4.13 -9.03 -3.40
C ASP A 67 -3.28 -8.02 -2.60
N VAL A 68 -3.91 -6.95 -2.12
CA VAL A 68 -3.23 -5.90 -1.34
C VAL A 68 -3.94 -5.67 -0.02
N ALA A 69 -3.16 -5.73 1.06
CA ALA A 69 -3.53 -5.22 2.38
C ALA A 69 -2.67 -4.00 2.73
N TYR A 70 -3.03 -3.30 3.82
CA TYR A 70 -2.42 -2.03 4.20
C TYR A 70 -2.03 -2.05 5.67
N TRP A 71 -0.81 -1.63 5.96
CA TRP A 71 -0.43 -1.25 7.32
C TRP A 71 -1.01 0.13 7.69
N GLY A 72 -1.36 0.29 8.96
CA GLY A 72 -1.62 1.60 9.57
C GLY A 72 -0.39 2.04 10.35
N GLY A 73 0.06 3.28 10.13
CA GLY A 73 1.12 3.88 10.94
C GLY A 73 0.59 4.28 12.30
N ALA A 74 1.38 4.05 13.35
CA ALA A 74 1.08 4.50 14.71
C ALA A 74 1.89 5.76 15.03
N VAL A 75 1.19 6.85 15.32
CA VAL A 75 1.75 8.14 15.74
C VAL A 75 1.07 8.63 17.03
N PRO A 76 1.68 9.54 17.80
CA PRO A 76 1.09 10.03 19.06
C PRO A 76 -0.36 10.52 18.93
N GLU A 77 -0.71 11.10 17.78
CA GLU A 77 -2.06 11.58 17.46
C GLU A 77 -3.12 10.46 17.41
N ASN A 78 -2.71 9.20 17.30
CA ASN A 78 -3.63 8.05 17.30
C ASN A 78 -4.08 7.61 18.70
N LEU A 79 -3.53 8.18 19.78
CA LEU A 79 -3.85 7.73 21.16
C LEU A 79 -5.28 8.11 21.60
N GLY A 80 -6.01 8.92 20.83
CA GLY A 80 -7.32 9.44 21.19
C GLY A 80 -7.19 10.56 22.23
N ALA A 81 -7.65 11.76 21.88
CA ALA A 81 -7.79 12.85 22.85
C ALA A 81 -9.10 12.71 23.63
#